data_AF-A0A8T5LM80-F1
#
_entry.id   AF-A0A8T5LM80-F1
#
_cell.length_a   1.000
_cell.length_b   1.000
_cell.length_c   1.000
_cell.angle_alpha   90.00
_cell.angle_beta   90.00
_cell.angle_gamma   90.00
#
_symmetry.space_group_name_H-M   'P 1'
#
loop_
_entity.id
_entity.type
_entity.pdbx_description
1 polymer ?
#
loop_
_entity_poly.entity_id
_entity_poly.type
_entity_poly.pdbx_seq_one_letter_code
_entity_poly.pdbx_strand_id
1 'polypeptide(L)'
;MKNKKGSLSLSVNAIVILILAITMLGLGLGFIKGMFGKVSQQVEEQIGQEAAPPQPSGSDPITFSREKVITKAGETQVIKVGAYNPTNRIWNSNIITASQIRHQTTNCDLLNKGWNAASGICSGTATNTTEICSKIDAPAGINQLNYCTVNMSCEFTSGGTTCSNPTPGVAPQVTCSNLRFESLQTNRKTIGIGQSAEFNVIMEMPSGSSGGATGTYLCQATVDEYSKDFTIQITK
;
A
#
# COMPACT_ATOMS: atom_id res chain seq x y z
N MET A 1 40.28 57.87 11.73
CA MET A 1 40.30 56.67 12.60
C MET A 1 38.92 56.04 12.52
N LYS A 2 38.76 54.93 11.79
CA LYS A 2 37.46 54.37 11.41
C LYS A 2 36.97 53.35 12.45
N ASN A 3 35.70 53.51 12.84
CA ASN A 3 34.97 52.73 13.83
C ASN A 3 35.03 51.20 13.57
N LYS A 4 35.68 50.45 14.47
CA LYS A 4 35.66 48.97 14.51
C LYS A 4 34.63 48.37 15.47
N LYS A 5 33.73 49.17 16.05
CA LYS A 5 32.75 48.68 17.05
C LYS A 5 31.47 48.07 16.46
N GLY A 6 31.26 48.13 15.14
CA GLY A 6 30.02 47.67 14.49
C GLY A 6 29.95 46.18 14.15
N SER A 7 31.08 45.45 14.07
CA SER A 7 31.07 44.04 13.63
C SER A 7 30.72 43.04 14.74
N LEU A 8 30.88 43.44 16.01
CA LEU A 8 30.70 42.55 17.16
C LEU A 8 29.23 42.37 17.54
N SER A 9 28.36 43.39 17.36
CA SER A 9 26.92 43.24 17.66
C SER A 9 26.18 42.41 16.61
N LEU A 10 26.66 42.39 15.36
CA LEU A 10 26.04 41.62 14.27
C LEU A 10 26.20 40.11 14.51
N SER A 11 27.35 39.67 15.01
CA SER A 11 27.63 38.26 15.30
C SER A 11 26.79 37.71 16.46
N VAL A 12 26.48 38.54 17.46
CA VAL A 12 25.69 38.13 18.62
C VAL A 12 24.21 37.96 18.25
N ASN A 13 23.64 38.86 17.46
CA ASN A 13 22.25 38.73 17.03
C ASN A 13 22.05 37.50 16.12
N ALA A 14 23.04 37.19 15.27
CA ALA A 14 22.98 36.03 14.39
C ALA A 14 22.97 34.70 15.18
N ILE A 15 23.81 34.56 16.21
CA ILE A 15 23.84 33.32 17.00
C ILE A 15 22.55 33.13 17.82
N VAL A 16 21.94 34.22 18.31
CA VAL A 16 20.66 34.15 19.04
C VAL A 16 19.53 33.64 18.13
N ILE A 17 19.43 34.18 16.90
CA ILE A 17 18.41 33.73 15.94
C ILE A 17 18.63 32.25 15.57
N LEU A 18 19.87 31.83 15.38
CA LEU A 18 20.21 30.43 15.09
C LEU A 18 19.73 29.50 16.22
N ILE A 19 20.02 29.84 17.48
CA ILE A 19 19.61 29.03 18.63
C ILE A 19 18.09 28.99 18.76
N LEU A 20 17.40 30.13 18.57
CA LEU A 20 15.93 30.17 18.60
C LEU A 20 15.30 29.32 17.49
N ALA A 21 15.90 29.28 16.30
CA ALA A 21 15.42 28.42 15.22
C ALA A 21 15.55 26.93 15.57
N ILE A 22 16.70 26.52 16.12
CA ILE A 22 16.95 25.12 16.50
C ILE A 22 16.03 24.70 17.66
N THR A 23 15.77 25.57 18.64
CA THR A 23 14.87 25.25 19.76
C THR A 23 13.42 25.17 19.32
N MET A 24 12.96 26.05 18.42
CA MET A 24 11.61 25.95 17.84
C MET A 24 11.45 24.67 17.00
N LEU A 25 12.46 24.30 16.22
CA LEU A 25 12.46 23.03 15.49
C LEU A 25 12.40 21.83 16.46
N GLY A 26 13.18 21.88 17.54
CA GLY A 26 13.21 20.84 18.57
C GLY A 26 11.86 20.64 19.26
N LEU A 27 11.21 21.73 19.66
CA LEU A 27 9.87 21.69 20.27
C LEU A 27 8.80 21.23 19.27
N GLY A 28 8.88 21.68 18.02
CA GLY A 28 7.98 21.26 16.95
C GLY A 28 8.04 19.74 16.70
N LEU A 29 9.24 19.18 16.59
CA LEU A 29 9.44 17.73 16.42
C LEU A 29 8.96 16.93 17.63
N GLY A 30 9.16 17.44 18.86
CA GLY A 30 8.67 16.82 20.07
C GLY A 30 7.13 16.74 20.12
N PHE A 31 6.45 17.82 19.76
CA PHE A 31 4.99 17.87 19.71
C PHE A 31 4.41 16.92 18.65
N ILE A 32 4.98 16.93 17.43
CA ILE A 32 4.56 16.05 16.33
C ILE A 32 4.68 14.58 16.76
N LYS A 33 5.81 14.17 17.34
CA LYS A 33 6.00 12.80 17.83
C LYS A 33 4.99 12.43 18.93
N GLY A 34 4.71 13.36 19.85
CA GLY A 34 3.75 13.14 20.93
C GLY A 34 2.31 12.97 20.47
N MET A 35 1.85 13.75 19.48
CA MET A 35 0.51 13.61 18.91
C MET A 35 0.37 12.32 18.10
N PHE A 36 1.33 12.00 17.22
CA PHE A 36 1.28 10.76 16.44
C PHE A 36 1.29 9.52 17.35
N GLY A 37 2.05 9.52 18.44
CA GLY A 37 2.06 8.41 19.40
C GLY A 37 0.69 8.13 20.02
N LYS A 38 -0.08 9.18 20.36
CA LYS A 38 -1.43 9.01 20.93
C LYS A 38 -2.44 8.47 19.92
N VAL A 39 -2.39 8.94 18.68
CA VAL A 39 -3.25 8.45 17.60
C VAL A 39 -2.93 6.99 17.30
N SER A 40 -1.65 6.61 17.20
CA SER A 40 -1.23 5.22 17.02
C SER A 40 -1.74 4.31 18.14
N GLN A 41 -1.64 4.73 19.41
CA GLN A 41 -2.13 3.94 20.54
C GLN A 41 -3.63 3.71 20.50
N GLN A 42 -4.43 4.73 20.16
CA GLN A 42 -5.88 4.58 20.04
C GLN A 42 -6.27 3.61 18.93
N VAL A 43 -5.58 3.66 17.79
CA VAL A 43 -5.80 2.74 16.67
C VAL A 43 -5.39 1.32 17.05
N GLU A 44 -4.24 1.13 17.71
CA GLU A 44 -3.77 -0.19 18.19
C GLU A 44 -4.75 -0.80 19.20
N GLU A 45 -5.29 0.01 20.11
CA GLU A 45 -6.30 -0.43 21.07
C GLU A 45 -7.60 -0.85 20.36
N GLN A 46 -8.07 -0.06 19.39
CA GLN A 46 -9.24 -0.42 18.58
C GLN A 46 -9.02 -1.71 17.78
N ILE A 47 -7.83 -1.92 17.21
CA ILE A 47 -7.47 -3.18 16.53
C ILE A 47 -7.47 -4.35 17.50
N GLY A 48 -7.02 -4.15 18.74
CA GLY A 48 -7.00 -5.17 19.80
C GLY A 48 -8.39 -5.56 20.30
N GLN A 49 -9.32 -4.62 20.35
CA GLN A 49 -10.71 -4.84 20.79
C GLN A 49 -11.59 -5.48 19.70
N GLU A 50 -11.24 -5.32 18.43
CA GLU A 50 -11.99 -5.90 17.32
C GLU A 50 -11.88 -7.44 17.33
N ALA A 51 -13.03 -8.12 17.30
CA ALA A 51 -13.09 -9.57 17.28
C ALA A 51 -12.40 -10.15 16.03
N ALA A 52 -11.81 -11.35 16.15
CA ALA A 52 -11.26 -12.04 15.00
C ALA A 52 -12.39 -12.40 14.00
N PRO A 53 -12.14 -12.33 12.69
CA PRO A 53 -13.11 -12.78 11.70
C PRO A 53 -13.28 -14.31 11.81
N PRO A 54 -14.46 -14.86 11.43
CA PRO A 54 -14.60 -16.30 11.24
C PRO A 54 -13.53 -16.85 10.31
N GLN A 55 -13.09 -18.09 10.51
CA GLN A 55 -12.02 -18.68 9.70
C GLN A 55 -12.47 -18.78 8.22
N PRO A 56 -11.76 -18.10 7.29
CA PRO A 56 -12.11 -18.17 5.87
C PRO A 56 -11.76 -19.55 5.29
N SER A 57 -12.48 -19.97 4.25
CA SER A 57 -12.38 -21.30 3.65
C SER A 57 -12.50 -21.24 2.12
N GLY A 58 -12.29 -22.37 1.43
CA GLY A 58 -12.43 -22.42 -0.02
C GLY A 58 -13.83 -22.08 -0.54
N SER A 59 -14.88 -22.35 0.24
CA SER A 59 -16.26 -21.99 -0.09
C SER A 59 -16.66 -20.58 0.33
N ASP A 60 -15.96 -20.01 1.32
CA ASP A 60 -16.17 -18.64 1.79
C ASP A 60 -14.80 -17.96 1.97
N PRO A 61 -14.20 -17.46 0.87
CA PRO A 61 -12.81 -17.04 0.85
C PRO A 61 -12.57 -15.69 1.50
N ILE A 62 -13.61 -14.90 1.78
CA ILE A 62 -13.52 -13.62 2.49
C ILE A 62 -14.47 -13.66 3.69
N THR A 63 -13.98 -13.30 4.87
CA THR A 63 -14.78 -13.21 6.09
C THR A 63 -14.52 -11.87 6.79
N PHE A 64 -15.49 -11.40 7.56
CA PHE A 64 -15.40 -10.14 8.30
C PHE A 64 -15.55 -10.39 9.80
N SER A 65 -14.88 -9.60 10.63
CA SER A 65 -15.15 -9.54 12.07
C SER A 65 -16.60 -9.16 12.37
N ARG A 66 -17.20 -8.34 11.49
CA ARG A 66 -18.61 -7.97 11.48
C ARG A 66 -19.06 -7.57 10.07
N GLU A 67 -20.25 -8.02 9.69
CA GLU A 67 -20.85 -7.69 8.38
C GLU A 67 -21.64 -6.36 8.40
N LYS A 68 -21.96 -5.86 9.60
CA LYS A 68 -22.64 -4.60 9.80
C LYS A 68 -21.81 -3.72 10.73
N VAL A 69 -21.39 -2.57 10.21
CA VAL A 69 -20.55 -1.60 10.91
C VAL A 69 -21.42 -0.40 11.25
N ILE A 70 -21.60 -0.12 12.53
CA ILE A 70 -22.40 1.02 13.00
C ILE A 70 -21.42 2.04 13.58
N THR A 71 -21.42 3.27 13.05
CA THR A 71 -20.43 4.30 13.36
C THR A 71 -21.05 5.69 13.30
N LYS A 72 -20.41 6.69 13.89
CA LYS A 72 -20.74 8.11 13.65
C LYS A 72 -19.88 8.70 12.54
N ALA A 73 -20.32 9.85 12.03
CA ALA A 73 -19.54 10.66 11.10
C ALA A 73 -18.23 11.12 11.75
N GLY A 74 -17.12 11.11 11.00
CA GLY A 74 -15.79 11.50 11.50
C GLY A 74 -15.11 10.48 12.41
N GLU A 75 -15.73 9.33 12.71
CA GLU A 75 -15.09 8.29 13.51
C GLU A 75 -14.21 7.38 12.65
N THR A 76 -13.08 6.97 13.23
CA THR A 76 -12.24 5.90 12.68
C THR A 76 -12.79 4.55 13.10
N GLN A 77 -13.00 3.67 12.13
CA GLN A 77 -13.47 2.30 12.35
C GLN A 77 -12.43 1.30 11.88
N VAL A 78 -12.29 0.22 12.65
CA VAL A 78 -11.44 -0.92 12.32
C VAL A 78 -12.33 -2.12 12.01
N ILE A 79 -12.03 -2.85 10.94
CA ILE A 79 -12.63 -4.16 10.63
C ILE A 79 -11.48 -5.12 10.35
N LYS A 80 -11.58 -6.34 10.90
CA LYS A 80 -10.68 -7.42 10.51
C LYS A 80 -11.29 -8.20 9.35
N VAL A 81 -10.51 -8.38 8.29
CA VAL A 81 -10.90 -9.14 7.10
C VAL A 81 -10.06 -10.41 7.07
N GLY A 82 -10.70 -11.57 7.14
CA GLY A 82 -10.06 -12.84 6.85
C GLY A 82 -10.10 -13.11 5.35
N ALA A 83 -8.99 -13.53 4.75
CA ALA A 83 -8.98 -13.99 3.37
C ALA A 83 -8.30 -15.35 3.26
N TYR A 84 -8.88 -16.26 2.48
CA TYR A 84 -8.34 -17.57 2.13
C TYR A 84 -8.03 -17.59 0.63
N ASN A 85 -6.90 -18.18 0.26
CA ASN A 85 -6.49 -18.32 -1.13
C ASN A 85 -6.83 -19.73 -1.65
N PRO A 86 -7.98 -19.91 -2.33
CA PRO A 86 -8.35 -21.19 -2.94
C PRO A 86 -7.66 -21.43 -4.30
N THR A 87 -6.90 -20.46 -4.81
CA THR A 87 -6.30 -20.55 -6.15
C THR A 87 -5.05 -21.43 -6.16
N ASN A 88 -4.58 -21.77 -7.36
CA ASN A 88 -3.32 -22.47 -7.56
C ASN A 88 -2.10 -21.53 -7.70
N ARG A 89 -2.25 -20.25 -7.34
CA ARG A 89 -1.17 -19.25 -7.36
C ARG A 89 -0.99 -18.63 -5.97
N ILE A 90 0.21 -18.16 -5.67
CA ILE A 90 0.46 -17.37 -4.46
C ILE A 90 -0.16 -15.98 -4.67
N TRP A 91 -0.89 -15.49 -3.67
CA TRP A 91 -1.35 -14.10 -3.65
C TRP A 91 -0.22 -13.22 -3.14
N ASN A 92 0.64 -12.82 -4.06
CA ASN A 92 1.57 -11.72 -3.91
C ASN A 92 1.17 -10.65 -4.94
N SER A 93 0.88 -9.40 -4.52
CA SER A 93 0.55 -8.31 -5.47
C SER A 93 1.73 -7.90 -6.37
N ASN A 94 2.77 -8.73 -6.44
CA ASN A 94 4.01 -8.55 -7.15
C ASN A 94 3.98 -9.35 -8.46
N ILE A 95 2.82 -9.41 -9.12
CA ILE A 95 2.74 -9.89 -10.49
C ILE A 95 2.17 -8.74 -11.29
N ILE A 96 3.05 -7.81 -11.67
CA ILE A 96 2.82 -7.03 -12.89
C ILE A 96 2.99 -8.05 -14.01
N THR A 97 1.88 -8.63 -14.45
CA THR A 97 1.84 -9.31 -15.73
C THR A 97 2.10 -8.22 -16.76
N ALA A 98 3.28 -8.25 -17.39
CA ALA A 98 3.57 -7.45 -18.57
C ALA A 98 2.73 -7.98 -19.76
N SER A 99 1.40 -7.95 -19.66
CA SER A 99 0.47 -8.50 -20.66
C SER A 99 0.21 -7.54 -21.82
N GLN A 100 0.97 -6.45 -21.94
CA GLN A 100 1.03 -5.64 -23.16
C GLN A 100 2.45 -5.30 -23.61
N ILE A 101 3.40 -6.23 -23.51
CA ILE A 101 4.46 -6.26 -24.54
C ILE A 101 3.80 -6.91 -25.76
N ARG A 102 2.94 -6.14 -26.43
CA ARG A 102 2.42 -6.52 -27.73
C ARG A 102 3.62 -6.68 -28.64
N HIS A 103 3.79 -7.91 -29.12
CA HIS A 103 4.37 -8.25 -30.41
C HIS A 103 4.48 -7.03 -31.35
N GLN A 104 5.63 -6.38 -31.33
CA GLN A 104 6.23 -5.88 -32.54
C GLN A 104 7.68 -6.37 -32.52
N THR A 105 7.89 -7.44 -33.28
CA THR A 105 9.15 -7.79 -33.93
C THR A 105 10.36 -8.09 -33.04
N THR A 106 10.61 -9.39 -32.85
CA THR A 106 11.93 -10.06 -32.98
C THR A 106 13.15 -9.59 -32.17
N ASN A 107 13.08 -8.62 -31.27
CA ASN A 107 14.17 -8.33 -30.34
C ASN A 107 13.58 -7.99 -28.97
N CYS A 108 14.01 -8.72 -27.93
CA CYS A 108 14.02 -8.16 -26.58
C CYS A 108 15.02 -6.99 -26.59
N ASP A 109 14.58 -5.83 -27.07
CA ASP A 109 15.38 -4.60 -27.03
C ASP A 109 15.22 -3.96 -25.64
N LEU A 110 15.69 -4.69 -24.63
CA LEU A 110 16.18 -4.07 -23.41
C LEU A 110 17.53 -3.44 -23.77
N LEU A 111 17.48 -2.27 -24.43
CA LEU A 111 18.63 -1.40 -24.71
C LEU A 111 19.92 -2.17 -25.03
N ASN A 112 20.03 -2.75 -26.22
CA ASN A 112 21.29 -3.33 -26.73
C ASN A 112 21.88 -4.52 -25.94
N LYS A 113 21.07 -5.39 -25.32
CA LYS A 113 21.61 -6.60 -24.66
C LYS A 113 20.95 -7.88 -25.14
N GLY A 114 21.71 -8.62 -25.94
CA GLY A 114 21.29 -9.88 -26.55
C GLY A 114 20.94 -10.96 -25.52
N TRP A 115 19.93 -11.74 -25.85
CA TRP A 115 19.54 -12.93 -25.09
C TRP A 115 20.58 -14.04 -25.26
N ASN A 116 21.05 -14.61 -24.15
CA ASN A 116 21.92 -15.79 -24.17
C ASN A 116 21.09 -17.06 -23.95
N ALA A 117 20.83 -17.80 -25.03
CA ALA A 117 20.05 -19.03 -25.01
C ALA A 117 20.67 -20.14 -24.14
N ALA A 118 21.99 -20.11 -23.87
CA ALA A 118 22.68 -21.15 -23.13
C ALA A 118 22.48 -21.06 -21.61
N SER A 119 22.24 -19.85 -21.07
CA SER A 119 22.04 -19.64 -19.63
C SER A 119 20.58 -19.48 -19.23
N GLY A 120 19.68 -19.17 -20.17
CA GLY A 120 18.27 -18.89 -19.86
C GLY A 120 18.09 -17.60 -19.06
N ILE A 121 19.09 -16.71 -19.02
CA ILE A 121 19.08 -15.48 -18.23
C ILE A 121 19.18 -14.28 -19.18
N CYS A 122 18.28 -13.30 -19.03
CA CYS A 122 18.45 -11.97 -19.60
C CYS A 122 19.44 -11.19 -18.72
N SER A 123 20.66 -10.96 -19.20
CA SER A 123 21.69 -10.23 -18.46
C SER A 123 21.78 -8.78 -18.93
N GLY A 124 20.96 -7.92 -18.33
CA GLY A 124 21.10 -6.48 -18.41
C GLY A 124 21.70 -5.91 -17.13
N THR A 125 22.87 -5.26 -17.19
CA THR A 125 23.30 -4.35 -16.11
C THR A 125 22.48 -3.07 -16.18
N ALA A 126 21.25 -3.12 -15.67
CA ALA A 126 20.59 -1.94 -15.14
C ALA A 126 21.14 -1.74 -13.72
N THR A 127 21.73 -0.58 -13.46
CA THR A 127 22.40 -0.24 -12.21
C THR A 127 21.40 -0.03 -11.07
N ASN A 128 20.60 -1.06 -10.71
CA ASN A 128 19.89 -1.27 -9.42
C ASN A 128 18.60 -2.13 -9.54
N THR A 129 18.34 -2.83 -10.65
CA THR A 129 17.16 -3.71 -10.77
C THR A 129 17.59 -5.14 -11.09
N THR A 130 17.49 -6.03 -10.11
CA THR A 130 17.72 -7.47 -10.31
C THR A 130 16.48 -8.05 -10.99
N GLU A 131 16.52 -8.23 -12.31
CA GLU A 131 15.49 -8.98 -13.03
C GLU A 131 15.70 -10.48 -12.77
N ILE A 132 14.67 -11.15 -12.24
CA ILE A 132 14.65 -12.61 -12.10
C ILE A 132 13.72 -13.15 -13.19
N CYS A 133 14.28 -13.70 -14.26
CA CYS A 133 13.49 -14.49 -15.22
C CYS A 133 13.58 -15.96 -14.78
N SER A 134 12.45 -16.58 -14.46
CA SER A 134 12.34 -18.02 -14.18
C SER A 134 11.70 -18.73 -15.37
N LYS A 135 12.25 -19.89 -15.75
CA LYS A 135 11.56 -20.82 -16.64
C LYS A 135 10.41 -21.45 -15.87
N ILE A 136 9.19 -21.33 -16.40
CA ILE A 136 8.07 -22.17 -15.98
C ILE A 136 7.93 -23.25 -17.04
N ASP A 137 8.14 -24.50 -16.65
CA ASP A 137 7.94 -25.63 -17.55
C ASP A 137 6.45 -25.73 -17.89
N ALA A 138 6.10 -25.43 -19.15
CA ALA A 138 4.75 -25.61 -19.65
C ALA A 138 4.46 -27.11 -19.82
N PRO A 139 3.22 -27.56 -19.55
CA PRO A 139 2.82 -28.94 -19.85
C PRO A 139 2.98 -29.26 -21.34
N ALA A 140 3.31 -30.53 -21.62
CA ALA A 140 3.64 -30.99 -22.96
C ALA A 140 2.55 -30.63 -23.99
N GLY A 141 2.93 -29.94 -25.07
CA GLY A 141 2.05 -29.57 -26.17
C GLY A 141 1.85 -28.05 -26.37
N ILE A 142 2.40 -27.21 -25.49
CA ILE A 142 2.38 -25.74 -25.65
C ILE A 142 3.82 -25.26 -25.89
N ASN A 143 4.02 -24.39 -26.89
CA ASN A 143 5.32 -23.75 -27.13
C ASN A 143 5.76 -23.03 -25.85
N GLN A 144 7.00 -23.26 -25.41
CA GLN A 144 7.57 -22.63 -24.22
C GLN A 144 7.43 -21.11 -24.31
N LEU A 145 6.62 -20.52 -23.44
CA LEU A 145 6.49 -19.08 -23.29
C LEU A 145 7.45 -18.64 -22.18
N ASN A 146 8.51 -17.93 -22.57
CA ASN A 146 9.38 -17.25 -21.62
C ASN A 146 8.67 -15.99 -21.15
N TYR A 147 8.24 -15.95 -19.89
CA TYR A 147 7.74 -14.73 -19.27
C TYR A 147 8.84 -14.16 -18.37
N CYS A 148 9.24 -12.93 -18.60
CA CYS A 148 9.99 -12.16 -17.61
C CYS A 148 8.99 -11.30 -16.84
N THR A 149 8.98 -11.45 -15.51
CA THR A 149 8.11 -10.67 -14.62
C THR A 149 8.97 -9.56 -14.02
N VAL A 150 8.75 -8.32 -14.45
CA VAL A 150 9.45 -7.17 -13.88
C VAL A 150 8.58 -6.62 -12.74
N ASN A 151 9.13 -6.65 -11.53
CA ASN A 151 8.39 -6.34 -10.31
C ASN A 151 8.62 -4.88 -9.89
N MET A 152 8.05 -3.92 -10.62
CA MET A 152 8.24 -2.50 -10.33
C MET A 152 6.95 -1.70 -10.50
N SER A 153 6.40 -1.20 -9.38
CA SER A 153 5.40 -0.13 -9.40
C SER A 153 6.12 1.19 -9.61
N CYS A 154 5.91 1.81 -10.77
CA CYS A 154 6.46 3.12 -11.09
C CYS A 154 5.33 4.15 -11.14
N GLU A 155 5.46 5.22 -10.35
CA GLU A 155 4.63 6.41 -10.53
C GLU A 155 5.28 7.33 -11.57
N PHE A 156 4.48 7.72 -12.56
CA PHE A 156 4.91 8.69 -13.57
C PHE A 156 4.51 10.09 -13.09
N THR A 157 5.49 10.89 -12.67
CA THR A 157 5.29 12.32 -12.46
C THR A 157 5.97 13.09 -13.58
N SER A 158 5.48 14.30 -13.88
CA SER A 158 6.05 15.17 -14.92
C SER A 158 7.51 15.60 -14.64
N GLY A 159 8.07 15.26 -13.48
CA GLY A 159 9.47 15.51 -13.08
C GLY A 159 10.37 14.27 -13.01
N GLY A 160 9.89 13.08 -13.38
CA GLY A 160 10.69 11.85 -13.34
C GLY A 160 9.90 10.61 -12.96
N THR A 161 10.48 9.43 -13.23
CA THR A 161 9.92 8.13 -12.83
C THR A 161 10.66 7.64 -11.59
N THR A 162 9.99 7.61 -10.45
CA THR A 162 10.50 6.94 -9.25
C THR A 162 9.83 5.57 -9.16
N CYS A 163 10.63 4.51 -9.31
CA CYS A 163 10.16 3.16 -9.09
C CYS A 163 10.55 2.76 -7.66
N SER A 164 9.55 2.57 -6.80
CA SER A 164 9.75 1.91 -5.51
C SER A 164 9.49 0.42 -5.69
N ASN A 165 10.26 -0.42 -5.00
CA ASN A 165 9.97 -1.84 -4.95
C ASN A 165 8.58 -2.01 -4.34
N PRO A 166 7.59 -2.58 -5.06
CA PRO A 166 6.27 -2.78 -4.51
C PRO A 166 6.41 -3.65 -3.26
N THR A 167 5.83 -3.18 -2.15
CA THR A 167 5.80 -3.97 -0.93
C THR A 167 5.00 -5.25 -1.23
N PRO A 168 5.62 -6.44 -1.13
CA PRO A 168 4.97 -7.69 -1.49
C PRO A 168 3.73 -7.92 -0.66
N GLY A 169 2.66 -8.40 -1.31
CA GLY A 169 1.46 -8.90 -0.64
C GLY A 169 0.18 -8.23 -1.11
N VAL A 170 -0.92 -8.97 -1.08
CA VAL A 170 -2.25 -8.44 -1.37
C VAL A 170 -2.76 -7.62 -0.19
N ALA A 171 -3.62 -6.64 -0.47
CA ALA A 171 -4.32 -5.85 0.52
C ALA A 171 -5.81 -5.77 0.11
N PRO A 172 -6.75 -5.87 1.06
CA PRO A 172 -8.15 -5.66 0.77
C PRO A 172 -8.41 -4.27 0.20
N GLN A 173 -9.26 -4.18 -0.81
CA GLN A 173 -9.81 -2.91 -1.29
C GLN A 173 -11.26 -2.81 -0.85
N VAL A 174 -11.65 -1.67 -0.29
CA VAL A 174 -13.04 -1.43 0.11
C VAL A 174 -13.63 -0.34 -0.77
N THR A 175 -14.77 -0.65 -1.38
CA THR A 175 -15.56 0.30 -2.17
C THR A 175 -16.98 0.31 -1.64
N CYS A 176 -17.63 1.48 -1.64
CA CYS A 176 -18.99 1.63 -1.13
C CYS A 176 -19.86 2.44 -2.08
N SER A 177 -21.14 2.10 -2.16
CA SER A 177 -22.12 2.86 -2.94
C SER A 177 -22.34 4.23 -2.30
N ASN A 178 -21.94 5.32 -2.95
CA ASN A 178 -22.15 6.70 -2.48
C ASN A 178 -21.54 7.05 -1.11
N LEU A 179 -20.52 6.31 -0.67
CA LEU A 179 -19.73 6.64 0.51
C LEU A 179 -18.25 6.73 0.10
N ARG A 180 -17.61 7.86 0.44
CA ARG A 180 -16.18 8.06 0.26
C ARG A 180 -15.52 8.20 1.63
N PHE A 181 -14.50 7.39 1.88
CA PHE A 181 -13.70 7.48 3.09
C PHE A 181 -12.74 8.68 3.00
N GLU A 182 -12.48 9.34 4.12
CA GLU A 182 -11.44 10.39 4.20
C GLU A 182 -10.05 9.74 4.12
N SER A 183 -9.92 8.56 4.72
CA SER A 183 -8.72 7.72 4.71
C SER A 183 -9.12 6.25 4.74
N LEU A 184 -8.41 5.42 3.96
CA LEU A 184 -8.53 3.97 3.96
C LEU A 184 -7.13 3.36 4.05
N GLN A 185 -6.83 2.67 5.14
CA GLN A 185 -5.55 2.02 5.36
C GLN A 185 -5.73 0.52 5.56
N THR A 186 -4.85 -0.25 4.94
CA THR A 186 -4.85 -1.72 5.01
C THR A 186 -3.42 -2.22 5.08
N ASN A 187 -3.18 -3.25 5.88
CA ASN A 187 -1.90 -3.96 5.81
C ASN A 187 -1.84 -4.87 4.57
N ARG A 188 -0.63 -5.11 4.07
CA ARG A 188 -0.37 -6.06 2.98
C ARG A 188 0.17 -7.38 3.54
N LYS A 189 -0.28 -8.50 2.99
CA LYS A 189 0.23 -9.83 3.34
C LYS A 189 0.29 -10.72 2.10
N THR A 190 1.29 -11.60 2.05
CA THR A 190 1.35 -12.67 1.07
C THR A 190 0.51 -13.85 1.58
N ILE A 191 -0.37 -14.39 0.74
CA ILE A 191 -1.15 -15.59 1.08
C ILE A 191 -0.73 -16.74 0.16
N GLY A 192 -0.14 -17.79 0.75
CA GLY A 192 0.22 -19.00 0.02
C GLY A 192 -1.00 -19.77 -0.48
N ILE A 193 -0.78 -20.74 -1.37
CA ILE A 193 -1.82 -21.61 -1.91
C ILE A 193 -2.47 -22.40 -0.77
N GLY A 194 -3.80 -22.34 -0.65
CA GLY A 194 -4.54 -23.02 0.41
C GLY A 194 -4.32 -22.48 1.81
N GLN A 195 -3.73 -21.28 1.95
CA GLN A 195 -3.52 -20.60 3.23
C GLN A 195 -4.54 -19.46 3.43
N SER A 196 -4.67 -19.01 4.67
CA SER A 196 -5.43 -17.82 5.04
C SER A 196 -4.57 -16.76 5.71
N ALA A 197 -5.00 -15.51 5.63
CA ALA A 197 -4.42 -14.40 6.37
C ALA A 197 -5.50 -13.42 6.84
N GLU A 198 -5.22 -12.75 7.95
CA GLU A 198 -6.06 -11.68 8.50
C GLU A 198 -5.49 -10.30 8.18
N PHE A 199 -6.36 -9.38 7.80
CA PHE A 199 -6.05 -8.00 7.47
C PHE A 199 -6.77 -7.05 8.43
N ASN A 200 -6.13 -5.94 8.78
CA ASN A 200 -6.74 -4.84 9.48
C ASN A 200 -7.09 -3.77 8.44
N VAL A 201 -8.38 -3.45 8.31
CA VAL A 201 -8.88 -2.38 7.48
C VAL A 201 -9.31 -1.23 8.39
N ILE A 202 -8.61 -0.11 8.29
CA ILE A 202 -8.87 1.11 9.05
C ILE A 202 -9.52 2.10 8.11
N MET A 203 -10.72 2.56 8.45
CA MET A 203 -11.53 3.46 7.65
C MET A 203 -11.84 4.71 8.46
N GLU A 204 -11.54 5.87 7.91
CA GLU A 204 -11.95 7.16 8.48
C GLU A 204 -13.23 7.63 7.79
N MET A 205 -14.31 7.69 8.58
CA MET A 205 -15.63 8.06 8.07
C MET A 205 -15.70 9.56 7.78
N PRO A 206 -16.40 9.99 6.72
CA PRO A 206 -16.52 11.41 6.41
C PRO A 206 -17.20 12.18 7.55
N SER A 207 -16.66 13.35 7.88
CA SER A 207 -17.09 14.23 8.98
C SER A 207 -18.38 15.04 8.71
N GLY A 208 -19.18 14.66 7.70
CA GLY A 208 -20.52 15.19 7.45
C GLY A 208 -20.61 16.41 6.51
N SER A 209 -19.51 17.07 6.18
CA SER A 209 -19.48 18.20 5.23
C SER A 209 -19.05 17.82 3.81
N SER A 210 -18.43 16.64 3.63
CA SER A 210 -17.67 16.28 2.43
C SER A 210 -18.15 15.03 1.68
N GLY A 211 -19.25 14.38 2.08
CA GLY A 211 -19.87 13.33 1.23
C GLY A 211 -20.37 12.05 1.90
N GLY A 212 -20.70 12.05 3.19
CA GLY A 212 -21.45 10.95 3.81
C GLY A 212 -22.61 11.48 4.64
N ALA A 213 -23.82 11.34 4.13
CA ALA A 213 -25.03 11.58 4.92
C ALA A 213 -25.20 10.47 5.98
N THR A 214 -25.97 10.73 7.03
CA THR A 214 -26.51 9.65 7.87
C THR A 214 -27.25 8.65 6.98
N GLY A 215 -26.97 7.36 7.10
CA GLY A 215 -27.56 6.35 6.21
C GLY A 215 -26.89 4.99 6.30
N THR A 216 -27.44 4.04 5.54
CA THR A 216 -26.86 2.70 5.36
C THR A 216 -26.28 2.60 3.95
N TYR A 217 -25.03 2.17 3.88
CA TYR A 217 -24.24 2.07 2.68
C TYR A 217 -23.89 0.60 2.44
N LEU A 218 -24.10 0.14 1.21
CA LEU A 218 -23.62 -1.16 0.77
C LEU A 218 -22.16 -1.01 0.33
N CYS A 219 -21.30 -1.83 0.91
CA CYS A 219 -19.87 -1.84 0.64
C CYS A 219 -19.45 -3.22 0.17
N GLN A 220 -18.37 -3.26 -0.59
CA GLN A 220 -17.75 -4.46 -1.09
C GLN A 220 -16.26 -4.43 -0.76
N ALA A 221 -15.80 -5.46 -0.06
CA ALA A 221 -14.38 -5.71 0.12
C ALA A 221 -13.89 -6.69 -0.95
N THR A 222 -12.80 -6.37 -1.61
CA THR A 222 -12.17 -7.18 -2.65
C THR A 222 -10.76 -7.58 -2.23
N VAL A 223 -10.41 -8.86 -2.31
CA VAL A 223 -9.05 -9.39 -2.10
C VAL A 223 -8.73 -10.26 -3.32
N ASP A 224 -7.75 -9.83 -4.11
CA ASP A 224 -7.44 -10.45 -5.40
C ASP A 224 -8.68 -10.49 -6.33
N GLU A 225 -9.13 -11.67 -6.76
CA GLU A 225 -10.32 -11.85 -7.61
C GLU A 225 -11.62 -12.10 -6.83
N TYR A 226 -11.56 -12.15 -5.49
CA TYR A 226 -12.70 -12.44 -4.63
C TYR A 226 -13.29 -11.16 -4.05
N SER A 227 -14.61 -11.10 -3.96
CA SER A 227 -15.33 -9.96 -3.38
C SER A 227 -16.43 -10.42 -2.43
N LYS A 228 -16.64 -9.68 -1.33
CA LYS A 228 -17.76 -9.91 -0.41
C LYS A 228 -18.36 -8.60 0.06
N ASP A 229 -19.67 -8.59 0.15
CA ASP A 229 -20.44 -7.41 0.53
C ASP A 229 -20.61 -7.31 2.05
N PHE A 230 -20.65 -6.10 2.55
CA PHE A 230 -20.95 -5.76 3.94
C PHE A 230 -21.65 -4.39 4.01
N THR A 231 -22.16 -4.01 5.16
CA THR A 231 -22.91 -2.76 5.32
C THR A 231 -22.27 -1.83 6.34
N ILE A 232 -22.26 -0.53 6.01
CA ILE A 232 -21.86 0.53 6.94
C ILE A 232 -23.07 1.41 7.20
N GLN A 233 -23.43 1.57 8.47
CA GLN A 233 -24.49 2.46 8.92
C GLN A 233 -23.86 3.64 9.67
N ILE A 234 -23.93 4.83 9.07
CA ILE A 234 -23.49 6.08 9.68
C ILE A 234 -24.67 6.70 10.42
N THR A 235 -24.56 6.85 11.73
CA THR A 235 -25.54 7.54 12.58
C THR A 235 -25.13 9.00 12.82
N LYS A 236 -26.08 9.81 13.26
CA LYS A 236 -25.79 11.15 13.78
C LYS A 236 -25.01 11.08 15.09
#